data_AF-A0A7C1PE71-F1
#
_entry.id   AF-A0A7C1PE71-F1
#
_cell.length_a   1.000
_cell.length_b   1.000
_cell.length_c   1.000
_cell.angle_alpha   90.00
_cell.angle_beta   90.00
_cell.angle_gamma   90.00
#
_symmetry.space_group_name_H-M   'P 1'
#
loop_
_entity.id
_entity.type
_entity.pdbx_description
1 polymer ?
#
loop_
_entity_poly.entity_id
_entity_poly.type
_entity_poly.pdbx_seq_one_letter_code
_entity_poly.pdbx_strand_id
1 'polypeptide(L)'
;MTAIGKFLAVLNLFVGIGLATWSVSVFANRLPWYDPLPPAETIHPGHKPANFAYLREELDKHVRAAQAASLLWTQQRQRFEQLEQFRNSRLRGYEEWIGFAKNGNPRDNGIGFYEPVYDPATGLLDLTPPSPTVRRTPILGVDNRPLRGADTLQDQYIRDANELIKLARQIDELRNRFRDLSTEILQTEDRLRRMVEIRDSVQAELFYLMDAQWDVYELRETALRRQRQLSQRLAELRPNP
;
A
#
# COMPACT_ATOMS: atom_id res chain seq x y z
N MET A 1 -96.58 41.74 70.07
CA MET A 1 -95.93 41.03 68.93
C MET A 1 -96.95 40.08 68.31
N THR A 2 -97.31 40.28 67.05
CA THR A 2 -98.27 39.42 66.32
C THR A 2 -97.66 38.05 66.02
N ALA A 3 -98.48 37.01 65.87
CA ALA A 3 -98.03 35.64 65.61
C ALA A 3 -97.13 35.54 64.36
N ILE A 4 -97.38 36.36 63.35
CA ILE A 4 -96.57 36.49 62.13
C ILE A 4 -95.16 36.99 62.44
N GLY A 5 -95.01 37.97 63.34
CA GLY A 5 -93.69 38.46 63.75
C GLY A 5 -92.88 37.42 64.52
N LYS A 6 -93.52 36.60 65.35
CA LYS A 6 -92.86 35.47 66.03
C LYS A 6 -92.44 34.37 65.04
N PHE A 7 -93.30 34.05 64.09
CA PHE A 7 -92.99 33.07 63.04
C PHE A 7 -91.82 33.53 62.16
N LEU A 8 -91.80 34.79 61.74
CA LEU A 8 -90.70 35.38 60.98
C LEU A 8 -89.39 35.37 61.78
N ALA A 9 -89.42 35.69 63.08
CA ALA A 9 -88.24 35.63 63.93
C ALA A 9 -87.69 34.20 64.07
N VAL A 10 -88.56 33.21 64.24
CA VAL A 10 -88.18 31.79 64.31
C VAL A 10 -87.64 31.30 62.97
N LEU A 11 -88.27 31.67 61.85
CA LEU A 11 -87.81 31.30 60.52
C LEU A 11 -86.43 31.90 60.22
N ASN A 12 -86.20 33.16 60.60
CA ASN A 12 -84.90 33.81 60.44
C ASN A 12 -83.81 33.16 61.33
N LEU A 13 -84.18 32.70 62.53
CA LEU A 13 -83.29 31.93 63.40
C LEU A 13 -82.91 30.58 62.77
N PHE A 14 -83.88 29.84 62.24
CA PHE A 14 -83.62 28.56 61.56
C PHE A 14 -82.76 28.73 60.31
N VAL A 15 -83.02 29.77 59.51
CA VAL A 15 -82.19 30.11 58.35
C VAL A 15 -80.77 30.50 58.78
N GLY A 16 -80.63 31.30 59.84
CA GLY A 16 -79.33 31.67 60.40
C GLY A 16 -78.52 30.47 60.90
N ILE A 17 -79.15 29.55 61.63
CA ILE A 17 -78.51 28.31 62.12
C ILE A 17 -78.17 27.39 60.95
N GLY A 18 -79.05 27.28 59.94
CA GLY A 18 -78.80 26.50 58.73
C GLY A 18 -77.60 27.01 57.96
N LEU A 19 -77.49 28.33 57.75
CA LEU A 19 -76.35 28.97 57.09
C LEU A 19 -75.06 28.84 57.91
N ALA A 20 -75.12 28.94 59.24
CA ALA A 20 -73.98 28.73 60.11
C ALA A 20 -73.48 27.27 60.09
N THR A 21 -74.41 26.31 60.08
CA THR A 21 -74.06 24.88 60.00
C THR A 21 -73.46 24.55 58.63
N TRP A 22 -74.02 25.13 57.56
CA TRP A 22 -73.49 24.98 56.21
C TRP A 22 -72.10 25.61 56.07
N SER A 23 -71.88 26.82 56.59
CA SER A 23 -70.57 27.46 56.53
C SER A 23 -69.50 26.69 57.32
N VAL A 24 -69.85 26.16 58.49
CA VAL A 24 -68.95 25.31 59.28
C VAL A 24 -68.66 23.98 58.57
N SER A 25 -69.67 23.35 57.96
CA SER A 25 -69.48 22.12 57.18
C SER A 25 -68.59 22.32 55.95
N VAL A 26 -68.78 23.42 55.23
CA VAL A 26 -67.93 23.80 54.09
C VAL A 26 -66.50 24.11 54.54
N PHE A 27 -66.32 24.74 55.70
CA PHE A 27 -65.00 25.02 56.26
C PHE A 27 -64.31 23.74 56.77
N ALA A 28 -65.03 22.85 57.44
CA ALA A 28 -64.49 21.61 58.00
C ALA A 28 -64.14 20.57 56.91
N ASN A 29 -64.91 20.52 55.82
CA ASN A 29 -64.66 19.63 54.68
C ASN A 29 -63.92 20.34 53.54
N ARG A 30 -63.29 21.49 53.81
CA ARG A 30 -62.52 22.18 52.77
C ARG A 30 -61.40 21.26 52.31
N LEU A 31 -61.21 21.17 50.99
CA LEU A 31 -60.05 20.49 50.45
C LEU A 31 -58.79 21.24 50.94
N PRO A 32 -57.78 20.54 51.49
CA PRO A 32 -56.63 21.15 52.17
C PRO A 32 -55.60 21.76 51.20
N TRP A 33 -56.04 22.23 50.03
CA TRP A 33 -55.18 22.74 48.95
C TRP A 33 -54.18 23.81 49.43
N TYR A 34 -54.62 24.69 50.34
CA TYR A 34 -53.86 25.84 50.84
C TYR A 34 -53.33 25.66 52.27
N ASP A 35 -53.56 24.50 52.88
CA ASP A 35 -53.05 24.25 54.22
C ASP A 35 -51.52 24.08 54.18
N PRO A 36 -50.79 24.59 55.20
CA PRO A 36 -49.35 24.40 55.30
C PRO A 36 -49.00 22.91 55.35
N LEU A 37 -47.78 22.56 54.96
CA LEU A 37 -47.31 21.17 55.01
C LEU A 37 -47.48 20.62 56.45
N PRO A 38 -48.20 19.50 56.62
CA PRO A 38 -48.29 18.87 57.93
C PRO A 38 -46.90 18.35 58.33
N PRO A 39 -46.56 18.33 59.63
CA PRO A 39 -45.27 17.85 60.10
C PRO A 39 -45.05 16.40 59.66
N ALA A 40 -43.82 16.06 59.28
CA ALA A 40 -43.46 14.78 58.65
C ALA A 40 -43.91 13.54 59.45
N GLU A 41 -44.05 13.67 60.77
CA GLU A 41 -44.52 12.63 61.69
C GLU A 41 -46.00 12.24 61.51
N THR A 42 -46.81 13.09 60.86
CA THR A 42 -48.25 12.86 60.65
C THR A 42 -48.61 12.31 59.28
N ILE A 43 -47.63 12.15 58.40
CA ILE A 43 -47.84 11.62 57.04
C ILE A 43 -47.66 10.09 57.09
N HIS A 44 -48.74 9.34 56.89
CA HIS A 44 -48.66 7.88 56.83
C HIS A 44 -47.76 7.42 55.67
N PRO A 45 -46.93 6.36 55.86
CA PRO A 45 -46.11 5.81 54.80
C PRO A 45 -46.98 5.45 53.58
N GLY A 46 -46.63 5.98 52.40
CA GLY A 46 -47.37 5.76 51.15
C GLY A 46 -48.53 6.72 50.88
N HIS A 47 -48.90 7.60 51.82
CA HIS A 47 -49.88 8.65 51.58
C HIS A 47 -49.17 9.96 51.18
N LYS A 48 -49.53 10.50 50.01
CA LYS A 48 -49.08 11.81 49.53
C LYS A 48 -50.19 12.84 49.75
N PRO A 49 -50.01 13.87 50.59
CA PRO A 49 -51.03 14.89 50.78
C PRO A 49 -51.24 15.67 49.47
N ALA A 50 -52.49 15.77 49.00
CA ALA A 50 -52.86 16.53 47.81
C ALA A 50 -52.99 18.04 48.10
N ASN A 51 -51.96 18.65 48.70
CA ASN A 51 -51.91 20.09 48.94
C ASN A 51 -50.91 20.77 47.97
N PHE A 52 -51.11 22.06 47.70
CA PHE A 52 -50.23 22.81 46.78
C PHE A 52 -48.79 22.92 47.32
N ALA A 53 -48.62 22.95 48.65
CA ALA A 53 -47.31 23.04 49.27
C ALA A 53 -46.44 21.78 49.02
N TYR A 54 -47.02 20.59 49.16
CA TYR A 54 -46.36 19.32 48.85
C TYR A 54 -46.12 19.15 47.35
N LEU A 55 -47.11 19.45 46.51
CA LEU A 55 -46.93 19.42 45.05
C LEU A 55 -45.82 20.37 44.58
N ARG A 56 -45.70 21.55 45.21
CA ARG A 56 -44.61 22.49 44.94
C ARG A 56 -43.25 21.92 45.36
N GLU A 57 -43.15 21.31 46.55
CA GLU A 57 -41.90 20.68 47.00
C GLU A 57 -41.50 19.49 46.11
N GLU A 58 -42.46 18.67 45.68
CA GLU A 58 -42.23 17.55 44.77
C GLU A 58 -41.83 18.05 43.37
N LEU A 59 -42.48 19.11 42.86
CA LEU A 59 -42.07 19.79 41.63
C LEU A 59 -40.63 20.32 41.75
N ASP A 60 -40.30 21.01 42.84
CA ASP A 60 -38.95 21.53 43.07
C ASP A 60 -37.90 20.40 43.13
N LYS A 61 -38.23 19.26 43.75
CA LYS A 61 -37.37 18.05 43.75
C LYS A 61 -37.16 17.52 42.33
N HIS A 62 -38.23 17.39 41.54
CA HIS A 62 -38.14 16.94 40.16
C HIS A 62 -37.37 17.93 39.26
N VAL A 63 -37.56 19.23 39.45
CA VAL A 63 -36.81 20.27 38.72
C VAL A 63 -35.32 20.17 39.04
N ARG A 64 -34.94 20.02 40.30
CA ARG A 64 -33.53 19.82 40.69
C ARG A 64 -32.95 18.53 40.10
N ALA A 65 -33.70 17.43 40.13
CA ALA A 65 -33.29 16.16 39.54
C ALA A 65 -33.13 16.27 38.01
N ALA A 66 -34.05 16.94 37.33
CA ALA A 66 -33.99 17.18 35.89
C ALA A 66 -32.80 18.08 35.51
N GLN A 67 -32.50 19.11 36.30
CA GLN A 67 -31.30 19.94 36.13
C GLN A 67 -30.01 19.13 36.32
N ALA A 68 -29.94 18.28 37.34
CA ALA A 68 -28.78 17.41 37.55
C ALA A 68 -28.61 16.40 36.41
N ALA A 69 -29.70 15.78 35.96
CA ALA A 69 -29.68 14.83 34.84
C ALA A 69 -29.29 15.50 33.53
N SER A 70 -29.77 16.72 33.26
CA SER A 70 -29.41 17.45 32.04
C SER A 70 -27.94 17.85 32.03
N LEU A 71 -27.38 18.28 33.16
CA LEU A 71 -25.94 18.55 33.30
C LEU A 71 -25.08 17.30 33.11
N LEU A 72 -25.48 16.16 33.69
CA LEU A 72 -24.78 14.89 33.47
C LEU A 72 -24.84 14.47 32.00
N TRP A 73 -25.99 14.63 31.36
CA TRP A 73 -26.16 14.32 29.95
C TRP A 73 -25.28 15.18 29.05
N THR A 74 -25.20 16.50 29.29
CA THR A 74 -24.33 17.38 28.49
C THR A 74 -22.86 17.04 28.66
N GLN A 75 -22.42 16.73 29.89
CA GLN A 75 -21.04 16.27 30.16
C GLN A 75 -20.72 14.94 29.45
N GLN A 76 -21.62 13.96 29.54
CA GLN A 76 -21.43 12.67 28.85
C GLN A 76 -21.41 12.84 27.34
N ARG A 77 -22.32 13.66 26.80
CA ARG A 77 -22.36 13.96 25.37
C ARG A 77 -21.05 14.57 24.88
N GLN A 78 -20.52 15.58 25.55
CA GLN A 78 -19.23 16.18 25.19
C GLN A 78 -18.09 15.15 25.22
N ARG A 79 -18.08 14.26 26.21
CA ARG A 79 -17.10 13.18 26.28
C ARG A 79 -17.21 12.21 25.11
N PHE A 80 -18.43 11.82 24.72
CA PHE A 80 -18.64 10.94 23.56
C PHE A 80 -18.24 11.62 22.25
N GLU A 81 -18.57 12.90 22.07
CA GLU A 81 -18.16 13.68 20.90
C GLU A 81 -16.63 13.74 20.77
N GLN A 82 -15.91 13.94 21.89
CA GLN A 82 -14.43 13.91 21.90
C GLN A 82 -13.88 12.52 21.55
N LEU A 83 -14.48 11.45 22.07
CA LEU A 83 -14.07 10.07 21.76
C LEU A 83 -14.33 9.71 20.29
N GLU A 84 -15.44 10.17 19.70
CA GLU A 84 -15.72 9.99 18.28
C GLU A 84 -14.76 10.76 17.40
N GLN A 85 -14.44 12.01 17.75
CA GLN A 85 -13.42 12.80 17.04
C GLN A 85 -12.05 12.11 17.11
N PHE A 86 -11.67 11.62 18.29
CA PHE A 86 -10.46 10.83 18.46
C PHE A 86 -10.47 9.58 17.57
N ARG A 87 -11.54 8.78 17.60
CA ARG A 87 -11.68 7.60 16.73
C ARG A 87 -11.57 7.96 15.25
N ASN A 88 -12.23 9.01 14.80
CA ASN A 88 -12.21 9.43 13.39
C ASN A 88 -10.82 9.91 12.97
N SER A 89 -10.11 10.64 13.83
CA SER A 89 -8.73 11.05 13.58
C SER A 89 -7.78 9.84 13.44
N ARG A 90 -7.97 8.82 14.28
CA ARG A 90 -7.23 7.56 14.24
C ARG A 90 -7.49 6.79 12.95
N LEU A 91 -8.74 6.67 12.54
CA LEU A 91 -9.12 5.97 11.30
C LEU A 91 -8.41 6.58 10.09
N ARG A 92 -8.40 7.92 9.97
CA ARG A 92 -7.65 8.61 8.90
C ARG A 92 -6.15 8.34 8.99
N GLY A 93 -5.58 8.36 10.19
CA GLY A 93 -4.16 8.02 10.38
C GLY A 93 -3.85 6.59 9.91
N TYR A 94 -4.68 5.60 10.25
CA TYR A 94 -4.49 4.23 9.76
C TYR A 94 -4.59 4.13 8.24
N GLU A 95 -5.56 4.82 7.62
CA GLU A 95 -5.68 4.88 6.16
C GLU A 95 -4.43 5.47 5.49
N GLU A 96 -3.86 6.55 6.06
CA GLU A 96 -2.59 7.13 5.58
C GLU A 96 -1.44 6.13 5.67
N TRP A 97 -1.31 5.43 6.81
CA TRP A 97 -0.27 4.41 7.00
C TRP A 97 -0.43 3.21 6.06
N ILE A 98 -1.66 2.77 5.80
CA ILE A 98 -1.95 1.76 4.77
C ILE A 98 -1.57 2.29 3.38
N GLY A 99 -1.84 3.56 3.10
CA GLY A 99 -1.42 4.22 1.86
C GLY A 99 0.11 4.21 1.69
N PHE A 100 0.87 4.51 2.75
CA PHE A 100 2.33 4.43 2.74
C PHE A 100 2.82 3.00 2.57
N ALA A 101 2.22 2.03 3.25
CA ALA A 101 2.60 0.62 3.10
C ALA A 101 2.40 0.10 1.67
N LYS A 102 1.42 0.64 0.94
CA LYS A 102 1.16 0.29 -0.47
C LYS A 102 2.08 1.04 -1.44
N ASN A 103 2.11 2.36 -1.35
CA ASN A 103 2.70 3.22 -2.39
C ASN A 103 4.07 3.80 -2.01
N GLY A 104 4.48 3.64 -0.75
CA GLY A 104 5.62 4.34 -0.19
C GLY A 104 5.27 5.74 0.31
N ASN A 105 6.00 6.22 1.32
CA ASN A 105 5.89 7.58 1.82
C ASN A 105 6.66 8.55 0.89
N PRO A 106 6.00 9.51 0.21
CA PRO A 106 6.68 10.46 -0.67
C PRO A 106 7.62 11.41 0.08
N ARG A 107 7.43 11.60 1.38
CA ARG A 107 8.29 12.46 2.22
C ARG A 107 9.58 11.77 2.67
N ASP A 108 9.67 10.46 2.50
CA ASP A 108 10.78 9.65 2.97
C ASP A 108 11.22 8.68 1.87
N ASN A 109 11.50 9.22 0.68
CA ASN A 109 12.04 8.49 -0.48
C ASN A 109 11.27 7.22 -0.89
N GLY A 110 9.95 7.18 -0.64
CA GLY A 110 9.11 6.04 -1.00
C GLY A 110 9.20 4.85 -0.05
N ILE A 111 9.76 5.02 1.15
CA ILE A 111 9.77 3.97 2.17
C ILE A 111 8.34 3.68 2.61
N GLY A 112 7.93 2.41 2.51
CA GLY A 112 6.55 2.01 2.81
C GLY A 112 6.37 1.40 4.20
N PHE A 113 7.38 0.71 4.70
CA PHE A 113 7.26 -0.10 5.91
C PHE A 113 8.16 0.42 7.03
N TYR A 114 7.58 0.56 8.22
CA TYR A 114 8.25 1.04 9.42
C TYR A 114 7.87 0.17 10.61
N GLU A 115 8.76 0.12 11.60
CA GLU A 115 8.47 -0.55 12.87
C GLU A 115 7.32 0.14 13.61
N PRO A 116 6.39 -0.63 14.20
CA PRO A 116 5.30 -0.06 14.96
C PRO A 116 5.83 0.55 16.27
N VAL A 117 5.53 1.83 16.49
CA VAL A 117 5.83 2.54 17.73
C VAL A 117 4.53 2.71 18.48
N TYR A 118 4.49 2.35 19.77
CA TYR A 118 3.31 2.51 20.61
C TYR A 118 3.50 3.68 21.57
N ASP A 119 2.47 4.50 21.72
CA ASP A 119 2.45 5.56 22.72
C ASP A 119 2.35 4.92 24.12
N PRO A 120 3.31 5.16 25.03
CA PRO A 120 3.30 4.56 26.36
C PRO A 120 2.14 5.02 27.25
N ALA A 121 1.54 6.19 26.98
CA ALA A 121 0.44 6.70 27.79
C ALA A 121 -0.90 6.04 27.44
N THR A 122 -1.15 5.82 26.15
CA THR A 122 -2.42 5.25 25.67
C THR A 122 -2.34 3.77 25.33
N GLY A 123 -1.13 3.22 25.15
CA GLY A 123 -0.91 1.86 24.64
C GLY A 123 -1.30 1.68 23.16
N LEU A 124 -1.65 2.77 22.47
CA LEU A 124 -2.09 2.74 21.08
C LEU A 124 -0.90 2.94 20.15
N LEU A 125 -0.99 2.42 18.93
CA LEU A 125 0.02 2.64 17.90
C LEU A 125 0.16 4.14 17.63
N ASP A 126 1.34 4.73 17.73
CA ASP A 126 1.59 6.11 17.32
C ASP A 126 1.43 6.21 15.80
N LEU A 127 0.49 7.04 15.36
CA LEU A 127 0.16 7.26 13.95
C LEU A 127 0.82 8.51 13.37
N THR A 128 1.68 9.19 14.13
CA THR A 128 2.40 10.37 13.63
C THR A 128 3.24 9.97 12.41
N PRO A 129 2.98 10.55 11.22
CA PRO A 129 3.66 10.14 10.01
C PRO A 129 5.17 10.44 10.09
N PRO A 130 6.01 9.62 9.44
CA PRO A 130 7.45 9.87 9.39
C PRO A 130 7.73 11.22 8.74
N SER A 131 8.70 11.95 9.30
CA SER A 131 9.17 13.22 8.77
C SER A 131 10.65 13.41 9.12
N PRO A 132 11.34 14.41 8.55
CA PRO A 132 12.73 14.70 8.93
C PRO A 132 12.91 14.97 10.44
N THR A 133 11.85 15.40 11.12
CA THR A 133 11.83 15.63 12.58
C THR A 133 11.34 14.42 13.37
N VAL A 134 10.47 13.59 12.80
CA VAL A 134 9.93 12.38 13.42
C VAL A 134 10.60 11.16 12.80
N ARG A 135 11.72 10.74 13.41
CA ARG A 135 12.45 9.55 12.97
C ARG A 135 11.68 8.28 13.33
N ARG A 136 11.46 7.44 12.32
CA ARG A 136 10.89 6.09 12.45
C ARG A 136 11.93 5.11 11.92
N THR A 137 12.01 3.92 12.50
CA THR A 137 12.90 2.86 12.00
C THR A 137 12.24 2.20 10.79
N PRO A 138 12.84 2.31 9.59
CA PRO A 138 12.32 1.61 8.42
C PRO A 138 12.59 0.12 8.53
N ILE A 139 11.68 -0.70 8.04
CA ILE A 139 11.92 -2.13 7.91
C ILE A 139 12.83 -2.35 6.70
N LEU A 140 13.94 -3.06 6.92
CA LEU A 140 14.94 -3.31 5.90
C LEU A 140 14.64 -4.61 5.14
N GLY A 141 14.88 -4.59 3.83
CA GLY A 141 14.83 -5.77 2.98
C GLY A 141 16.10 -6.60 3.05
N VAL A 142 16.15 -7.67 2.24
CA VAL A 142 17.30 -8.58 2.13
C VAL A 142 18.57 -7.85 1.66
N ASP A 143 18.40 -6.77 0.89
CA ASP A 143 19.47 -5.91 0.39
C ASP A 143 19.96 -4.87 1.42
N ASN A 144 19.49 -4.96 2.67
CA ASN A 144 19.75 -4.02 3.76
C ASN A 144 19.33 -2.58 3.42
N ARG A 145 18.40 -2.41 2.46
CA ARG A 145 17.80 -1.12 2.13
C ARG A 145 16.37 -1.06 2.67
N PRO A 146 15.84 0.14 2.96
CA PRO A 146 14.44 0.30 3.36
C PRO A 146 13.48 -0.29 2.33
N LEU A 147 12.51 -1.07 2.81
CA LEU A 147 11.46 -1.62 1.95
C LEU A 147 10.57 -0.49 1.42
N ARG A 148 10.43 -0.47 0.09
CA ARG A 148 9.46 0.38 -0.60
C ARG A 148 8.05 -0.16 -0.39
N GLY A 149 7.04 0.63 -0.76
CA GLY A 149 5.64 0.19 -0.67
C GLY A 149 5.37 -1.09 -1.48
N ALA A 150 4.43 -1.92 -1.02
CA ALA A 150 4.09 -3.21 -1.62
C ALA A 150 3.80 -3.12 -3.12
N ASP A 151 2.99 -2.15 -3.54
CA ASP A 151 2.58 -1.98 -4.93
C ASP A 151 3.78 -1.54 -5.78
N THR A 152 4.65 -0.68 -5.23
CA THR A 152 5.88 -0.27 -5.92
C THR A 152 6.89 -1.41 -6.09
N LEU A 153 6.96 -2.32 -5.10
CA LEU A 153 7.80 -3.52 -5.17
C LEU A 153 7.24 -4.50 -6.21
N GLN A 154 5.93 -4.67 -6.26
CA GLN A 154 5.27 -5.50 -7.25
C GLN A 154 5.49 -4.96 -8.67
N ASP A 155 5.32 -3.66 -8.89
CA ASP A 155 5.56 -3.01 -10.18
C ASP A 155 7.02 -3.15 -10.62
N GLN A 156 7.96 -3.00 -9.68
CA GLN A 156 9.37 -3.18 -9.96
C GLN A 156 9.68 -4.64 -10.33
N TYR A 157 9.14 -5.61 -9.60
CA TYR A 157 9.28 -7.03 -9.92
C TYR A 157 8.76 -7.36 -11.33
N ILE A 158 7.59 -6.84 -11.71
CA ILE A 158 7.02 -7.07 -13.05
C ILE A 158 7.93 -6.46 -14.14
N ARG A 159 8.46 -5.25 -13.91
CA ARG A 159 9.42 -4.63 -14.85
C ARG A 159 10.68 -5.46 -14.99
N ASP A 160 11.29 -5.86 -13.88
CA ASP A 160 12.52 -6.64 -13.86
C ASP A 160 12.32 -8.00 -14.54
N ALA A 161 11.18 -8.66 -14.30
CA ALA A 161 10.83 -9.92 -14.97
C ALA A 161 10.71 -9.76 -16.50
N ASN A 162 10.08 -8.67 -16.97
CA ASN A 162 9.96 -8.38 -18.40
C ASN A 162 11.32 -8.07 -19.04
N GLU A 163 12.19 -7.34 -18.33
CA GLU A 163 13.56 -7.08 -18.78
C GLU A 163 14.37 -8.38 -18.88
N LEU A 164 14.26 -9.27 -17.90
CA LEU A 164 14.91 -10.58 -17.93
C LEU A 164 14.47 -11.42 -19.14
N ILE A 165 13.18 -11.42 -19.47
CA ILE A 165 12.66 -12.12 -20.67
C ILE A 165 13.27 -11.51 -21.94
N LYS A 166 13.37 -10.18 -22.02
CA LYS A 166 13.98 -9.49 -23.17
C LYS A 166 15.47 -9.82 -23.30
N LEU A 167 16.22 -9.79 -22.20
CA LEU A 167 17.63 -10.13 -22.17
C LEU A 167 17.85 -11.60 -22.55
N ALA A 168 17.01 -12.52 -22.07
CA ALA A 168 17.09 -13.94 -22.43
C ALA A 168 16.95 -14.15 -23.95
N ARG A 169 16.00 -13.47 -24.60
CA ARG A 169 15.86 -13.51 -26.07
C ARG A 169 17.10 -12.98 -26.79
N GLN A 170 17.66 -11.86 -26.31
CA GLN A 170 18.88 -11.30 -26.89
C GLN A 170 20.08 -12.26 -26.74
N ILE A 171 20.20 -12.94 -25.61
CA ILE A 171 21.23 -13.95 -25.38
C ILE A 171 21.09 -15.10 -26.39
N ASP A 172 19.87 -15.57 -26.65
CA ASP A 172 19.63 -16.65 -27.62
C ASP A 172 19.94 -16.20 -29.06
N GLU A 173 19.56 -14.98 -29.44
CA GLU A 173 19.93 -14.40 -30.74
C GLU A 173 21.44 -14.29 -30.92
N LEU A 174 22.16 -13.80 -29.91
CA LEU A 174 23.62 -13.70 -29.94
C LEU A 174 24.29 -15.07 -30.00
N ARG A 175 23.76 -16.07 -29.30
CA ARG A 175 24.25 -17.47 -29.38
C ARG A 175 24.08 -18.05 -30.79
N ASN A 176 22.96 -17.77 -31.45
CA ASN A 176 22.75 -18.23 -32.83
C ASN A 176 23.73 -17.55 -33.79
N ARG A 177 23.88 -16.23 -33.71
CA ARG A 177 24.88 -15.51 -34.53
C ARG A 177 26.29 -16.04 -34.31
N PHE A 178 26.66 -16.34 -33.06
CA PHE A 178 27.96 -16.92 -32.76
C PHE A 178 28.15 -18.30 -33.41
N ARG A 179 27.12 -19.16 -33.43
CA ARG A 179 27.16 -20.45 -34.13
C ARG A 179 27.31 -20.30 -35.64
N ASP A 180 26.57 -19.36 -36.23
CA ASP A 180 26.63 -19.08 -37.67
C ASP A 180 28.04 -18.59 -38.06
N LEU A 181 28.57 -17.59 -37.34
CA LEU A 181 29.92 -17.07 -37.53
C LEU A 181 30.99 -18.16 -37.35
N SER A 182 30.84 -19.02 -36.33
CA SER A 182 31.78 -20.13 -36.12
C SER A 182 31.78 -21.09 -37.32
N THR A 183 30.61 -21.34 -37.91
CA THR A 183 30.47 -22.20 -39.09
C THR A 183 31.12 -21.55 -40.33
N GLU A 184 30.93 -20.25 -40.52
CA GLU A 184 31.55 -19.49 -41.62
C GLU A 184 33.08 -19.45 -41.51
N ILE A 185 33.61 -19.30 -40.29
CA ILE A 185 35.06 -19.37 -40.03
C ILE A 185 35.61 -20.73 -40.45
N LEU A 186 34.99 -21.82 -40.00
CA LEU A 186 35.43 -23.18 -40.36
C LEU A 186 35.40 -23.41 -41.88
N GLN A 187 34.36 -22.96 -42.57
CA GLN A 187 34.28 -23.05 -44.03
C GLN A 187 35.39 -22.24 -44.72
N THR A 188 35.72 -21.08 -44.17
CA THR A 188 36.79 -20.22 -44.69
C THR A 188 38.17 -20.84 -44.46
N GLU A 189 38.40 -21.43 -43.30
CA GLU A 189 39.62 -22.18 -42.98
C GLU A 189 39.82 -23.37 -43.93
N ASP A 190 38.76 -24.15 -44.17
CA ASP A 190 38.81 -25.27 -45.13
C ASP A 190 39.13 -24.78 -46.56
N ARG A 191 38.54 -23.65 -46.97
CA ARG A 191 38.82 -23.05 -48.28
C ARG A 191 40.28 -22.59 -48.37
N LEU A 192 40.81 -21.95 -47.33
CA LEU A 192 42.21 -21.54 -47.26
C LEU A 192 43.14 -22.74 -47.33
N ARG A 193 42.84 -23.84 -46.61
CA ARG A 193 43.62 -25.08 -46.70
C ARG A 193 43.65 -25.63 -48.12
N ARG A 194 42.51 -25.71 -48.81
CA ARG A 194 42.46 -26.14 -50.22
C ARG A 194 43.26 -25.23 -51.15
N MET A 195 43.23 -23.92 -50.93
CA MET A 195 44.04 -22.98 -51.72
C MET A 195 45.54 -23.19 -51.51
N VAL A 196 45.96 -23.50 -50.28
CA VAL A 196 47.36 -23.85 -49.97
C VAL A 196 47.76 -25.14 -50.68
N GLU A 197 46.93 -26.20 -50.62
CA GLU A 197 47.19 -27.46 -51.32
C GLU A 197 47.35 -27.27 -52.85
N ILE A 198 46.45 -26.49 -53.47
CA ILE A 198 46.55 -26.16 -54.91
C ILE A 198 47.81 -25.36 -55.21
N ARG A 199 48.15 -24.37 -54.39
CA ARG A 199 49.37 -23.58 -54.58
C ARG A 199 50.60 -24.49 -54.55
N ASP A 200 50.68 -25.36 -53.55
CA ASP A 200 51.82 -26.25 -53.36
C ASP A 200 51.90 -27.28 -54.52
N SER A 201 50.76 -27.78 -55.02
CA SER A 201 50.74 -28.66 -56.20
C SER A 201 51.18 -27.95 -57.48
N VAL A 202 50.70 -26.71 -57.72
CA VAL A 202 51.09 -25.91 -58.88
C VAL A 202 52.58 -25.54 -58.82
N GLN A 203 53.10 -25.21 -57.65
CA GLN A 203 54.53 -24.96 -57.47
C GLN A 203 55.36 -26.22 -57.78
N ALA A 204 54.95 -27.38 -57.28
CA ALA A 204 55.62 -28.65 -57.59
C ALA A 204 55.61 -28.97 -59.10
N GLU A 205 54.48 -28.76 -59.77
CA GLU A 205 54.35 -28.96 -61.22
C GLU A 205 55.23 -27.97 -62.01
N LEU A 206 55.27 -26.70 -61.61
CA LEU A 206 56.16 -25.70 -62.20
C LEU A 206 57.63 -26.11 -62.08
N PHE A 207 58.08 -26.57 -60.90
CA PHE A 207 59.44 -27.06 -60.72
C PHE A 207 59.73 -28.29 -61.60
N TYR A 208 58.80 -29.25 -61.67
CA TYR A 208 58.93 -30.41 -62.55
C TYR A 208 59.05 -30.02 -64.03
N LEU A 209 58.22 -29.09 -64.51
CA LEU A 209 58.28 -28.61 -65.89
C LEU A 209 59.58 -27.86 -66.19
N MET A 210 60.09 -27.08 -65.23
CA MET A 210 61.39 -26.41 -65.36
C MET A 210 62.54 -27.42 -65.46
N ASP A 211 62.53 -28.45 -64.63
CA ASP A 211 63.54 -29.52 -64.63
C ASP A 211 63.49 -30.33 -65.92
N ALA A 212 62.30 -30.75 -66.35
CA ALA A 212 62.10 -31.44 -67.62
C ALA A 212 62.55 -30.60 -68.83
N GLN A 213 62.32 -29.27 -68.80
CA GLN A 213 62.81 -28.37 -69.83
C GLN A 213 64.34 -28.32 -69.86
N TRP A 214 64.98 -28.30 -68.69
CA TRP A 214 66.44 -28.32 -68.57
C TRP A 214 67.02 -29.63 -69.13
N ASP A 215 66.48 -30.77 -68.74
CA ASP A 215 66.90 -32.09 -69.21
C ASP A 215 66.77 -32.23 -70.73
N VAL A 216 65.64 -31.80 -71.31
CA VAL A 216 65.43 -31.82 -72.76
C VAL A 216 66.44 -30.91 -73.47
N TYR A 217 66.75 -29.76 -72.89
CA TYR A 217 67.76 -28.85 -73.42
C TYR A 217 69.16 -29.49 -73.39
N GLU A 218 69.55 -30.12 -72.29
CA GLU A 218 70.84 -30.84 -72.19
C GLU A 218 70.93 -32.03 -73.16
N LEU A 219 69.85 -32.82 -73.28
CA LEU A 219 69.75 -33.91 -74.25
C LEU A 219 69.89 -33.41 -75.69
N ARG A 220 69.28 -32.28 -76.01
CA ARG A 220 69.41 -31.64 -77.33
C ARG A 220 70.85 -31.19 -77.58
N GLU A 221 71.48 -30.51 -76.62
CA GLU A 221 72.87 -30.03 -76.74
C GLU A 221 73.87 -31.18 -76.89
N THR A 222 73.71 -32.26 -76.11
CA THR A 222 74.56 -33.45 -76.22
C THR A 222 74.39 -34.16 -77.56
N ALA A 223 73.17 -34.31 -78.06
CA ALA A 223 72.92 -34.86 -79.39
C ALA A 223 73.56 -34.02 -80.50
N LEU A 224 73.47 -32.68 -80.43
CA LEU A 224 74.14 -31.78 -81.38
C LEU A 224 75.66 -31.89 -81.32
N ARG A 225 76.25 -31.98 -80.12
CA ARG A 225 77.71 -32.22 -79.96
C ARG A 225 78.11 -33.54 -80.60
N ARG A 226 77.33 -34.61 -80.39
CA ARG A 226 77.59 -35.92 -80.97
C ARG A 226 77.43 -35.92 -82.49
N GLN A 227 76.44 -35.20 -83.01
CA GLN A 227 76.29 -34.98 -84.45
C GLN A 227 77.50 -34.25 -85.04
N ARG A 228 77.99 -33.18 -84.39
CA ARG A 228 79.21 -32.46 -84.81
C ARG A 228 80.45 -33.35 -84.77
N GLN A 229 80.60 -34.18 -83.73
CA GLN A 229 81.70 -35.15 -83.65
C GLN A 229 81.62 -36.18 -84.79
N LEU A 230 80.43 -36.70 -85.07
CA LEU A 230 80.23 -37.67 -86.15
C LEU A 230 80.45 -37.03 -87.53
N SER A 231 80.02 -35.78 -87.74
CA SER A 231 80.28 -35.06 -89.00
C SER A 231 81.76 -34.74 -89.19
N GLN A 232 82.48 -34.37 -88.12
CA GLN A 232 83.93 -34.20 -88.13
C GLN A 232 84.65 -35.52 -88.46
N ARG A 233 84.31 -36.62 -87.78
CA ARG A 233 84.87 -37.95 -88.08
C ARG A 233 84.58 -38.39 -89.52
N LEU A 234 83.40 -38.08 -90.04
CA LEU A 234 83.05 -38.39 -91.43
C LEU A 234 83.83 -37.52 -92.43
N ALA A 235 84.17 -36.28 -92.07
CA ALA A 235 85.07 -35.43 -92.86
C ALA A 235 86.52 -35.93 -92.83
N GLU A 236 86.99 -36.47 -91.70
CA GLU A 236 88.32 -37.10 -91.57
C GLU A 236 88.44 -38.40 -92.37
N LEU A 237 87.34 -39.12 -92.58
CA LEU A 237 87.27 -40.34 -93.39
C LEU A 237 87.10 -40.08 -94.90
N ARG A 238 86.89 -38.83 -95.31
CA ARG A 238 86.92 -38.49 -96.74
C ARG A 238 88.38 -38.44 -97.19
N PRO A 239 88.77 -39.21 -98.22
CA PRO A 239 90.10 -39.07 -98.79
C PRO A 239 90.29 -37.64 -99.30
N ASN A 240 91.41 -37.00 -98.92
CA ASN A 240 91.86 -35.80 -99.60
C ASN A 240 92.02 -36.12 -101.10
N PRO A 241 91.67 -35.18 -102.00
CA PRO A 241 91.78 -35.39 -103.45
C PRO A 241 93.20 -35.77 -103.88
#